data_AF-A0A4R4UUU1-F1
#
_entry.id   AF-A0A4R4UUU1-F1
#
_cell.length_a   1.000
_cell.length_b   1.000
_cell.length_c   1.000
_cell.angle_alpha   90.00
_cell.angle_beta   90.00
_cell.angle_gamma   90.00
#
_symmetry.space_group_name_H-M   'P 1'
#
loop_
_entity.id
_entity.type
_entity.pdbx_description
1 polymer ?
#
loop_
_entity_poly.entity_id
_entity_poly.type
_entity_poly.pdbx_seq_one_letter_code
_entity_poly.pdbx_strand_id
1 'polypeptide(L)' 'MGHAAMRWAHRNRPAHPVVIATAAHNAPAVRVAEGLGFERVLERVHEGVPEVLYRSTALLR' A
#
# COMPACT_ATOMS: atom_id res chain seq x y z
N MET A 1 -12.35 -5.64 2.21
CA MET A 1 -11.43 -6.71 1.73
C MET A 1 -9.97 -6.45 2.09
N GLY A 2 -9.42 -5.23 1.96
CA GLY A 2 -8.00 -4.92 2.23
C GLY A 2 -7.43 -5.47 3.57
N HIS A 3 -8.15 -5.30 4.68
CA HIS A 3 -7.74 -5.85 5.98
C HIS A 3 -7.55 -7.38 5.99
N ALA A 4 -8.36 -8.14 5.24
CA ALA A 4 -8.25 -9.59 5.17
C ALA A 4 -6.98 -10.03 4.41
N ALA A 5 -6.68 -9.34 3.30
CA ALA A 5 -5.45 -9.55 2.54
C ALA A 5 -4.21 -9.21 3.39
N MET A 6 -4.24 -8.11 4.13
CA MET A 6 -3.18 -7.72 5.07
C MET A 6 -2.92 -8.77 6.14
N ARG A 7 -3.98 -9.24 6.81
CA ARG A 7 -3.86 -10.31 7.81
C ARG A 7 -3.29 -11.60 7.22
N TRP A 8 -3.70 -11.96 6.00
CA TRP A 8 -3.13 -13.12 5.32
C TRP A 8 -1.64 -12.92 5.02
N ALA A 9 -1.25 -11.76 4.46
CA ALA A 9 0.13 -11.47 4.10
C ALA A 9 1.05 -11.48 5.33
N HIS A 10 0.62 -10.86 6.43
CA HIS A 10 1.39 -10.85 7.67
C HIS A 10 1.62 -12.26 8.23
N ARG A 11 0.61 -13.14 8.18
CA ARG A 11 0.74 -14.53 8.63
C ARG A 11 1.58 -15.40 7.72
N ASN A 12 1.46 -15.25 6.41
CA ASN A 12 2.02 -16.20 5.44
C ASN A 12 3.32 -15.71 4.79
N ARG A 13 3.61 -14.41 4.85
CA ARG A 13 4.80 -13.78 4.27
C ARG A 13 5.36 -12.70 5.23
N PRO A 14 5.65 -13.04 6.50
CA PRO A 14 6.02 -12.05 7.53
C PRO A 14 7.29 -11.25 7.22
N ALA A 15 8.21 -11.82 6.43
CA ALA A 15 9.45 -11.16 6.03
C ALA A 15 9.29 -10.11 4.92
N HIS A 16 8.11 -10.03 4.29
CA HIS A 16 7.88 -9.17 3.14
C HIS A 16 6.79 -8.12 3.44
N PRO A 17 7.09 -6.83 3.26
CA PRO A 17 6.06 -5.80 3.36
C PRO A 17 5.08 -5.90 2.20
N VAL A 18 3.82 -5.54 2.45
CA VAL A 18 2.84 -5.33 1.37
C VAL A 18 3.08 -3.94 0.78
N VAL A 19 3.03 -3.86 -0.55
CA VAL A 19 3.15 -2.60 -1.29
C VAL A 19 1.88 -2.36 -2.09
N ILE A 20 1.39 -1.13 -2.08
CA ILE A 20 0.32 -0.65 -2.96
C ILE A 20 0.95 0.37 -3.92
N ALA A 21 0.75 0.17 -5.21
CA ALA A 21 1.09 1.15 -6.24
C ALA A 21 -0.22 1.63 -6.86
N THR A 22 -0.40 2.95 -6.97
CA THR A 22 -1.60 3.54 -7.57
C THR A 22 -1.26 4.86 -8.23
N ALA A 23 -1.99 5.22 -9.29
CA ALA A 23 -1.90 6.54 -9.88
C ALA A 23 -2.14 7.63 -8.81
N ALA A 24 -1.33 8.68 -8.83
CA ALA A 24 -1.37 9.77 -7.85
C ALA A 24 -2.72 10.48 -7.82
N HIS A 25 -3.44 10.51 -8.94
CA HIS A 25 -4.76 11.12 -9.06
C HIS A 25 -5.91 10.21 -8.62
N ASN A 26 -5.65 8.94 -8.27
CA ASN A 26 -6.67 8.01 -7.78
C ASN A 26 -6.95 8.25 -6.29
N ALA A 27 -7.66 9.34 -5.99
CA ALA A 27 -7.99 9.74 -4.62
C ALA A 27 -8.70 8.64 -3.80
N PRO A 28 -9.62 7.82 -4.35
CA PRO A 28 -10.19 6.69 -3.63
C PRO A 28 -9.14 5.66 -3.17
N ALA A 29 -8.22 5.24 -4.06
CA ALA A 29 -7.20 4.27 -3.72
C ALA A 29 -6.18 4.83 -2.70
N VAL A 30 -5.81 6.11 -2.84
CA VAL A 30 -4.98 6.83 -1.87
C VAL A 30 -5.59 6.78 -0.47
N ARG A 31 -6.87 7.13 -0.33
CA ARG A 31 -7.57 7.08 0.97
C ARG A 31 -7.65 5.68 1.54
N VAL A 32 -7.77 4.64 0.70
CA VAL A 32 -7.75 3.24 1.17
C VAL A 32 -6.37 2.87 1.71
N ALA A 33 -5.28 3.22 1.02
CA ALA A 33 -3.93 2.95 1.50
C ALA A 33 -3.65 3.65 2.84
N GLU A 34 -4.01 4.93 2.94
CA GLU A 34 -3.89 5.72 4.17
C GLU A 34 -4.77 5.16 5.30
N GLY A 35 -6.04 4.83 5.01
CA GLY A 35 -6.97 4.25 5.98
C GLY A 35 -6.59 2.84 6.47
N LEU A 36 -5.75 2.12 5.71
CA LEU A 36 -5.15 0.85 6.12
C LEU A 36 -3.82 1.03 6.88
N GLY A 37 -3.36 2.27 7.09
CA GLY A 37 -2.13 2.58 7.81
C GLY A 37 -0.85 2.34 7.02
N PHE A 38 -0.93 2.30 5.68
CA PHE A 38 0.28 2.25 4.87
C PHE A 38 0.95 3.61 4.82
N GLU A 39 2.28 3.60 4.77
CA GLU A 39 3.10 4.80 4.66
C GLU A 39 3.45 5.06 3.19
N ARG A 40 3.33 6.32 2.74
CA ARG A 40 3.78 6.75 1.42
C ARG A 40 5.31 6.78 1.39
N VAL A 41 5.93 6.04 0.47
CA VAL A 41 7.40 5.86 0.45
C VAL A 41 8.07 6.36 -0.82
N LEU A 42 7.35 6.47 -1.93
CA LEU A 42 7.91 6.90 -3.20
C LEU A 42 6.84 7.49 -4.10
N GLU A 43 7.24 8.49 -4.89
CA GLU A 43 6.53 8.96 -6.06
C GLU A 43 7.38 8.71 -7.29
N ARG A 44 6.76 8.25 -8.38
CA ARG A 44 7.46 7.99 -9.65
C ARG A 44 6.52 8.21 -10.82
N VAL A 45 7.06 8.12 -12.03
CA VAL A 45 6.25 7.99 -13.24
C VAL A 45 6.35 6.53 -13.70
N HIS A 46 5.21 5.88 -13.85
CA HIS A 46 5.09 4.52 -14.39
C HIS A 46 4.16 4.56 -15.60
N GLU A 47 4.66 4.11 -16.75
CA GLU A 47 3.90 4.12 -18.03
C GLU A 47 3.33 5.50 -18.38
N GLY A 48 4.08 6.57 -18.11
CA GLY A 48 3.66 7.95 -18.35
C GLY A 48 2.65 8.50 -17.34
N VAL A 49 2.26 7.71 -16.33
CA VAL A 49 1.32 8.13 -15.28
C VAL A 49 2.07 8.38 -13.97
N PRO A 50 1.86 9.53 -13.31
CA PRO A 50 2.34 9.73 -11.95
C PRO A 50 1.75 8.68 -11.02
N GLU A 51 2.62 7.94 -10.34
CA GLU A 51 2.30 6.82 -9.46
C GLU A 51 2.87 7.09 -8.07
N VAL A 52 2.13 6.70 -7.04
CA VAL A 52 2.54 6.76 -5.65
C VAL A 52 2.61 5.33 -5.10
N LEU A 53 3.69 5.02 -4.41
CA LEU A 53 3.88 3.75 -3.72
C LEU A 53 3.70 3.93 -2.22
N TYR A 54 2.95 3.00 -1.64
CA TYR A 54 2.70 2.89 -0.22
C TYR A 54 3.21 1.54 0.29
N ARG A 55 3.78 1.52 1.50
CA ARG A 55 4.33 0.33 2.14
C ARG A 55 3.61 0.08 3.47
N SER A 56 3.26 -1.19 3.74
CA SER A 56 2.74 -1.57 5.04
C SER A 56 3.82 -1.41 6.11
N THR A 57 3.48 -0.80 7.24
CA THR A 57 4.32 -0.83 8.43
C THR A 57 4.23 -2.22 9.08
N ALA A 58 5.30 -2.69 9.69
CA ALA A 58 5.38 -4.06 10.21
C ALA A 58 4.50 -4.31 11.46
N LEU A 59 3.78 -3.30 11.95
CA LEU A 59 2.95 -3.39 13.16
C LEU A 59 1.46 -3.30 12.82
N LEU A 60 0.82 -4.45 12.66
CA LEU A 60 -0.54 -4.62 13.17
C LEU A 60 -0.39 -5.31 14.53
N ARG A 61 -0.32 -4.50 15.60
CA ARG A 61 -0.43 -4.99 16.98
C ARG A 61 -1.87 -5.39 17.27
#